data_AF-A0A7L3LFM8-F1
#
_entry.id   AF-A0A7L3LFM8-F1
#
_cell.length_a   1.000
_cell.length_b   1.000
_cell.length_c   1.000
_cell.angle_alpha   90.00
_cell.angle_beta   90.00
_cell.angle_gamma   90.00
#
_symmetry.space_group_name_H-M   'P 1'
#
loop_
_entity.id
_entity.type
_entity.pdbx_description
1 polymer ?
#
loop_
_entity_poly.entity_id
_entity_poly.type
_entity_poly.pdbx_seq_one_letter_code
_entity_poly.pdbx_strand_id
1 'polypeptide(L)'
;LRLWVEAADAGVVVVSFGIGIRALPNDLVEKMAGAFARLPQRVVWRYFGQKPSNLGDNTLIMGWLPQNDLLGHPNVKAFVSHCGMNGIFEAIYHGVPVVGFPFYGDQFDIMIRVQAKGMGILMDWSRVKEEDLYQAIVKVISDP
;
A
#
# COMPACT_ATOMS: atom_id res chain seq x y z
N LEU A 1 -5.72 1.33 16.52
CA LEU A 1 -4.79 1.86 15.48
C LEU A 1 -3.49 2.38 16.09
N ARG A 2 -3.50 3.37 16.99
CA ARG A 2 -2.27 3.91 17.61
C ARG A 2 -1.28 2.84 18.13
N LEU A 3 -1.71 1.98 19.05
CA LEU A 3 -0.87 0.90 19.60
C LEU A 3 -0.37 -0.10 18.53
N TRP A 4 -1.16 -0.31 17.46
CA TRP A 4 -0.76 -1.17 16.36
C TRP A 4 0.42 -0.59 15.58
N VAL A 5 0.41 0.72 15.37
CA VAL A 5 1.45 1.45 14.63
C VAL A 5 2.68 1.69 15.51
N GLU A 6 2.49 2.07 16.78
CA GLU A 6 3.59 2.37 17.71
C GLU A 6 4.42 1.12 18.05
N ALA A 7 3.78 -0.05 18.23
CA ALA A 7 4.48 -1.30 18.55
C ALA A 7 4.99 -2.07 17.31
N ALA A 8 5.16 -1.39 16.17
CA ALA A 8 5.63 -1.98 14.92
C ALA A 8 7.13 -1.75 14.73
N ASP A 9 7.97 -2.59 15.34
CA ASP A 9 9.44 -2.42 15.33
C ASP A 9 10.04 -2.43 13.92
N ALA A 10 9.51 -3.27 13.02
CA ALA A 10 9.93 -3.34 11.63
C ALA A 10 9.29 -2.24 10.73
N GLY A 11 8.42 -1.40 11.31
CA GLY A 11 7.67 -0.37 10.61
C GLY A 11 6.28 -0.82 10.13
N VAL A 12 5.62 0.08 9.41
CA VAL A 12 4.24 -0.06 8.94
C VAL A 12 4.14 0.19 7.43
N VAL A 13 3.37 -0.65 6.75
CA VAL A 13 2.90 -0.42 5.38
C VAL A 13 1.45 0.01 5.43
N VAL A 14 1.14 1.14 4.81
CA VAL A 14 -0.23 1.64 4.66
C VAL A 14 -0.75 1.19 3.30
N VAL A 15 -1.99 0.69 3.23
CA VAL A 15 -2.60 0.22 1.98
C VAL A 15 -3.97 0.88 1.82
N SER A 16 -4.16 1.64 0.73
CA SER A 16 -5.43 2.32 0.44
C SER A 16 -5.62 2.57 -1.05
N PHE A 17 -6.75 2.11 -1.58
CA PHE A 17 -7.15 2.33 -2.97
C PHE A 17 -8.19 3.46 -3.12
N GLY A 18 -8.28 4.35 -2.13
CA GLY A 18 -9.17 5.50 -2.15
C GLY A 18 -10.66 5.15 -2.14
N ILE A 19 -11.53 6.14 -2.31
CA ILE A 19 -12.98 5.95 -2.32
C ILE A 19 -13.54 5.56 -3.69
N GLY A 20 -12.76 5.78 -4.76
CA GLY A 20 -13.18 5.49 -6.15
C GLY A 20 -13.14 4.00 -6.49
N ILE A 21 -12.21 3.25 -5.88
CA ILE A 21 -12.12 1.80 -6.05
C ILE A 21 -13.05 1.12 -5.05
N ARG A 22 -14.21 0.66 -5.54
CA ARG A 22 -15.26 0.04 -4.71
C ARG A 22 -15.01 -1.44 -4.43
N ALA A 23 -14.38 -2.13 -5.37
CA ALA A 23 -14.07 -3.55 -5.27
C ALA A 23 -12.79 -3.87 -6.02
N LEU A 24 -12.08 -4.89 -5.56
CA LEU A 24 -10.95 -5.49 -6.24
C LEU A 24 -11.31 -6.94 -6.62
N PRO A 25 -10.73 -7.50 -7.68
CA PRO A 25 -10.87 -8.92 -7.97
C PRO A 25 -10.38 -9.76 -6.79
N ASN A 26 -11.11 -10.81 -6.41
CA ASN A 26 -10.76 -11.66 -5.26
C ASN A 26 -9.33 -12.24 -5.38
N ASP A 27 -8.92 -12.66 -6.59
CA ASP A 27 -7.56 -13.13 -6.85
C ASP A 27 -6.49 -12.08 -6.50
N LEU A 28 -6.72 -10.81 -6.82
CA LEU A 28 -5.81 -9.72 -6.46
C LEU A 28 -5.76 -9.51 -4.94
N VAL A 29 -6.91 -9.61 -4.26
CA VAL A 29 -6.99 -9.47 -2.79
C VAL A 29 -6.24 -10.58 -2.09
N GLU A 30 -6.39 -11.84 -2.52
CA GLU A 30 -5.64 -12.98 -1.95
C GLU A 30 -4.14 -12.84 -2.21
N LYS A 31 -3.72 -12.40 -3.41
CA LYS A 31 -2.30 -12.11 -3.71
C LYS A 31 -1.74 -10.98 -2.83
N MET A 32 -2.52 -9.93 -2.60
CA MET A 32 -2.13 -8.84 -1.69
C MET A 32 -1.96 -9.35 -0.27
N ALA A 33 -2.94 -10.10 0.25
CA ALA A 33 -2.90 -10.64 1.60
C ALA A 33 -1.72 -11.61 1.81
N GLY A 34 -1.44 -12.48 0.84
CA GLY A 34 -0.28 -13.38 0.89
C GLY A 34 1.05 -12.62 0.91
N ALA A 35 1.19 -11.59 0.07
CA ALA A 35 2.39 -10.76 0.04
C ALA A 35 2.57 -10.01 1.37
N PHE A 36 1.49 -9.45 1.92
CA PHE A 36 1.50 -8.75 3.19
C PHE A 36 1.86 -9.68 4.35
N ALA A 37 1.33 -10.90 4.37
CA ALA A 37 1.60 -11.89 5.43
C ALA A 37 3.10 -12.26 5.56
N ARG A 38 3.88 -12.08 4.47
CA ARG A 38 5.32 -12.35 4.43
C ARG A 38 6.17 -11.18 4.92
N LEU A 39 5.60 -9.99 5.09
CA LEU A 39 6.34 -8.82 5.52
C LEU A 39 6.62 -8.89 7.03
N PRO A 40 7.83 -8.50 7.48
CA PRO A 40 8.08 -8.27 8.90
C PRO A 40 7.35 -7.02 9.41
N GLN A 41 7.00 -6.09 8.52
CA GLN A 41 6.19 -4.91 8.83
C GLN A 41 4.78 -5.30 9.26
N ARG A 42 4.17 -4.47 10.10
CA ARG A 42 2.72 -4.48 10.24
C ARG A 42 2.07 -3.78 9.05
N VAL A 43 0.88 -4.22 8.68
CA VAL A 43 0.12 -3.64 7.57
C VAL A 43 -1.17 -3.04 8.12
N VAL A 44 -1.51 -1.85 7.63
CA VAL A 44 -2.79 -1.20 7.89
C VAL A 44 -3.49 -1.03 6.55
N TRP A 45 -4.55 -1.81 6.33
CA TRP A 45 -5.20 -1.93 5.03
C TRP A 45 -6.65 -1.46 5.06
N ARG A 46 -6.96 -0.42 4.28
CA ARG A 46 -8.33 -0.01 4.01
C ARG A 46 -8.98 -0.94 3.00
N TYR A 47 -9.96 -1.73 3.44
CA TYR A 47 -10.66 -2.69 2.59
C TYR A 47 -12.06 -3.02 3.12
N PHE A 48 -13.02 -3.20 2.20
CA PHE A 48 -14.45 -3.40 2.51
C PHE A 48 -15.02 -4.71 1.94
N GLY A 49 -14.23 -5.51 1.25
CA GLY A 49 -14.69 -6.78 0.70
C GLY A 49 -14.57 -7.93 1.71
N GLN A 50 -14.78 -9.15 1.21
CA GLN A 50 -14.60 -10.35 2.01
C GLN A 50 -13.15 -10.47 2.47
N LYS A 51 -12.95 -10.69 3.78
CA LYS A 51 -11.62 -10.93 4.36
C LYS A 51 -10.94 -12.08 3.60
N PRO A 52 -9.72 -11.87 3.07
CA PRO A 52 -9.02 -12.90 2.32
C PRO A 52 -8.62 -14.07 3.22
N SER A 53 -8.56 -15.26 2.63
CA SER A 53 -8.35 -16.52 3.34
C SER A 53 -6.94 -16.63 3.93
N ASN A 54 -5.96 -16.03 3.26
CA ASN A 54 -4.54 -16.05 3.60
C ASN A 54 -4.06 -14.75 4.30
N LEU A 55 -4.96 -14.01 4.97
CA LEU A 55 -4.59 -12.81 5.71
C LEU A 55 -3.68 -13.14 6.90
N GLY A 56 -2.46 -12.60 6.91
CA GLY A 56 -1.51 -12.76 8.01
C GLY A 56 -1.89 -11.95 9.26
N ASP A 57 -1.41 -12.41 10.42
CA ASP A 57 -1.63 -11.76 11.73
C ASP A 57 -0.97 -10.38 11.83
N ASN A 58 -0.04 -10.06 10.93
CA ASN A 58 0.59 -8.74 10.84
C ASN A 58 -0.28 -7.70 10.11
N THR A 59 -1.47 -8.06 9.62
CA THR A 59 -2.32 -7.17 8.82
C THR A 59 -3.63 -6.80 9.52
N LEU A 60 -3.84 -5.50 9.72
CA LEU A 60 -5.07 -4.93 10.26
C LEU A 60 -5.94 -4.38 9.12
N ILE A 61 -7.10 -4.99 8.87
CA ILE A 61 -8.11 -4.48 7.94
C ILE A 61 -9.02 -3.48 8.65
N MET A 62 -9.28 -2.35 8.01
CA MET A 62 -10.17 -1.30 8.51
C MET A 62 -11.06 -0.73 7.39
N GLY A 63 -12.25 -0.24 7.73
CA GLY A 63 -13.10 0.49 6.78
C GLY A 63 -12.61 1.92 6.52
N TRP A 64 -11.97 2.55 7.50
CA TRP A 64 -11.50 3.93 7.37
C TRP A 64 -10.10 4.10 7.94
N LEU A 65 -9.29 4.93 7.28
CA LEU A 65 -7.94 5.26 7.70
C LEU A 65 -7.81 6.78 7.86
N PRO A 66 -7.23 7.28 8.97
CA PRO A 66 -6.67 8.63 9.00
C PRO A 66 -5.38 8.64 8.16
N GLN A 67 -5.53 8.58 6.84
CA GLN A 67 -4.44 8.26 5.90
C GLN A 67 -3.27 9.25 6.01
N ASN A 68 -3.55 10.56 5.95
CA ASN A 68 -2.51 11.58 6.04
C ASN A 68 -1.72 11.51 7.37
N ASP A 69 -2.42 11.28 8.49
CA ASP A 69 -1.77 11.14 9.80
C ASP A 69 -0.93 9.88 9.89
N LEU A 70 -1.39 8.78 9.28
CA LEU A 70 -0.60 7.55 9.18
C LEU A 70 0.66 7.79 8.33
N LEU A 71 0.52 8.41 7.16
CA LEU A 71 1.66 8.70 6.28
C LEU A 71 2.68 9.63 6.96
N GLY A 72 2.25 10.52 7.85
CA GLY A 72 3.13 11.36 8.66
C GLY A 72 3.73 10.68 9.89
N HIS A 73 3.41 9.42 10.17
CA HIS A 73 3.92 8.70 11.34
C HIS A 73 5.32 8.12 11.07
N PRO A 74 6.31 8.25 11.98
CA PRO A 74 7.71 7.86 11.75
C PRO A 74 7.93 6.36 11.47
N ASN A 75 7.00 5.51 11.94
CA ASN A 75 7.04 4.07 11.68
C ASN A 75 6.55 3.69 10.28
N VAL A 76 5.89 4.56 9.53
CA VAL A 76 5.45 4.22 8.16
C VAL A 76 6.64 4.19 7.21
N LYS A 77 6.71 3.13 6.41
CA LYS A 77 7.83 2.86 5.49
C LYS A 77 7.43 2.83 4.03
N ALA A 78 6.18 2.51 3.73
CA ALA A 78 5.70 2.45 2.36
C ALA A 78 4.18 2.68 2.30
N PHE A 79 3.75 3.16 1.14
CA PHE A 79 2.34 3.32 0.81
C PHE A 79 1.97 2.52 -0.44
N VAL A 80 1.05 1.56 -0.29
CA VAL A 80 0.44 0.85 -1.42
C VAL A 80 -0.84 1.58 -1.82
N SER A 81 -0.88 2.08 -3.04
CA SER A 81 -1.86 3.08 -3.46
C SER A 81 -2.47 2.80 -4.82
N HIS A 82 -3.71 3.22 -5.05
CA HIS A 82 -4.32 3.31 -6.38
C HIS A 82 -3.80 4.49 -7.24
N CYS A 83 -2.85 5.26 -6.71
CA CYS A 83 -2.25 6.42 -7.37
C CYS A 83 -3.20 7.61 -7.58
N GLY A 84 -4.26 7.73 -6.76
CA GLY A 84 -5.07 8.95 -6.72
C GLY A 84 -4.26 10.15 -6.25
N MET A 85 -4.47 11.30 -6.91
CA MET A 85 -3.63 12.51 -6.76
C MET A 85 -3.44 12.95 -5.31
N ASN A 86 -4.51 13.03 -4.50
CA ASN A 86 -4.39 13.46 -3.10
C ASN A 86 -3.52 12.51 -2.26
N GLY A 87 -3.72 11.20 -2.37
CA GLY A 87 -2.93 10.23 -1.61
C GLY A 87 -1.45 10.23 -2.03
N ILE A 88 -1.17 10.49 -3.30
CA ILE A 88 0.20 10.67 -3.79
C ILE A 88 0.82 11.96 -3.25
N PHE A 89 0.08 13.08 -3.21
CA PHE A 89 0.58 14.31 -2.60
C PHE A 89 0.88 14.15 -1.11
N GLU A 90 0.02 13.46 -0.36
CA GLU A 90 0.27 13.15 1.05
C GLU A 90 1.54 12.31 1.22
N ALA A 91 1.71 11.26 0.40
CA ALA A 91 2.89 10.41 0.44
C ALA A 91 4.18 11.18 0.12
N ILE A 92 4.16 12.03 -0.92
CA ILE A 92 5.29 12.90 -1.28
C ILE A 92 5.59 13.88 -0.15
N TYR A 93 4.57 14.52 0.43
CA TYR A 93 4.75 15.49 1.50
C TYR A 93 5.46 14.89 2.71
N HIS A 94 5.14 13.65 3.07
CA HIS A 94 5.76 12.94 4.20
C HIS A 94 7.00 12.11 3.81
N GLY A 95 7.42 12.14 2.54
CA GLY A 95 8.58 11.38 2.06
C GLY A 95 8.39 9.86 2.12
N VAL A 96 7.16 9.37 1.98
CA VAL A 96 6.84 7.94 1.99
C VAL A 96 6.84 7.39 0.56
N PRO A 97 7.67 6.40 0.23
CA PRO A 97 7.73 5.83 -1.10
C PRO A 97 6.49 4.97 -1.40
N VAL A 98 6.16 4.85 -2.69
CA VAL A 98 4.87 4.30 -3.16
C VAL A 98 5.05 3.02 -3.96
N VAL A 99 4.23 2.00 -3.67
CA VAL A 99 3.96 0.90 -4.60
C VAL A 99 2.58 1.12 -5.21
N GLY A 100 2.55 1.48 -6.49
CA GLY A 100 1.37 2.02 -7.14
C GLY A 100 0.63 1.04 -8.04
N PHE A 101 -0.67 0.92 -7.85
CA PHE A 101 -1.61 0.15 -8.68
C PHE A 101 -2.61 1.10 -9.36
N PRO A 102 -2.27 1.77 -10.47
CA PRO A 102 -3.23 2.56 -11.20
C PRO A 102 -4.27 1.66 -11.87
N PHE A 103 -5.54 2.04 -11.77
CA PHE A 103 -6.67 1.30 -12.35
C PHE A 103 -7.30 2.02 -13.55
N TYR A 104 -7.34 3.36 -13.54
CA TYR A 104 -7.96 4.14 -14.61
C TYR A 104 -7.47 5.59 -14.64
N GLY A 105 -7.65 6.23 -15.80
CA GLY A 105 -7.51 7.68 -15.95
C GLY A 105 -6.11 8.22 -15.63
N ASP A 106 -6.09 9.32 -14.90
CA ASP A 106 -4.89 10.07 -14.53
C ASP A 106 -3.94 9.31 -13.59
N GLN A 107 -4.41 8.25 -12.92
CA GLN A 107 -3.61 7.42 -12.01
C GLN A 107 -2.34 6.88 -12.67
N PHE A 108 -2.42 6.51 -13.95
CA PHE A 108 -1.27 6.00 -14.72
C PHE A 108 -0.20 7.07 -14.91
N ASP A 109 -0.59 8.26 -15.36
CA ASP A 109 0.33 9.38 -15.60
C ASP A 109 0.99 9.85 -14.30
N ILE A 110 0.22 9.86 -13.20
CA ILE A 110 0.73 10.19 -11.87
C ILE A 110 1.80 9.18 -11.46
N MET A 111 1.53 7.89 -11.56
CA MET A 111 2.47 6.87 -11.11
C MET A 111 3.74 6.81 -11.97
N ILE A 112 3.63 7.04 -13.28
CA ILE A 112 4.80 7.17 -14.17
C ILE A 112 5.72 8.30 -13.69
N ARG A 113 5.15 9.46 -13.30
CA ARG A 113 5.93 10.59 -12.78
C ARG A 113 6.55 10.29 -11.41
N VAL A 114 5.81 9.63 -10.52
CA VAL A 114 6.32 9.20 -9.20
C VAL A 114 7.51 8.26 -9.38
N GLN A 115 7.39 7.25 -10.24
CA GLN A 115 8.48 6.32 -10.52
C GLN A 115 9.67 7.00 -11.19
N ALA A 116 9.44 7.91 -12.15
CA ALA A 116 10.53 8.66 -12.80
C ALA A 116 11.31 9.55 -11.82
N LYS A 117 10.74 9.87 -10.66
CA LYS A 117 11.39 10.60 -9.57
C LYS A 117 12.05 9.68 -8.52
N GLY A 118 12.03 8.35 -8.74
CA GLY A 118 12.57 7.38 -7.80
C GLY A 118 11.68 7.12 -6.58
N MET A 119 10.51 7.75 -6.50
CA MET A 119 9.65 7.74 -5.31
C MET A 119 8.69 6.54 -5.27
N GLY A 120 8.81 5.59 -6.20
CA GLY A 120 7.92 4.43 -6.19
C GLY A 120 8.05 3.47 -7.37
N ILE A 121 7.29 2.39 -7.30
CA ILE A 121 7.26 1.30 -8.28
C ILE A 121 5.84 1.16 -8.83
N LEU A 122 5.69 1.26 -10.16
CA LEU A 122 4.44 0.98 -10.85
C LEU A 122 4.19 -0.53 -10.95
N MET A 123 3.01 -0.95 -10.55
CA MET A 123 2.53 -2.33 -10.63
C MET A 123 1.38 -2.46 -11.64
N ASP A 124 1.39 -3.56 -12.38
CA ASP A 124 0.26 -3.96 -13.24
C ASP A 124 -0.66 -4.90 -12.46
N TRP A 125 -1.79 -4.39 -11.98
CA TRP A 125 -2.75 -5.16 -11.18
C TRP A 125 -3.31 -6.39 -11.90
N SER A 126 -3.30 -6.41 -13.24
CA SER A 126 -3.84 -7.52 -14.03
C SER A 126 -2.87 -8.70 -14.16
N ARG A 127 -1.58 -8.46 -13.93
CA ARG A 127 -0.51 -9.46 -14.12
C ARG A 127 0.31 -9.73 -12.85
N VAL A 128 0.14 -8.92 -11.81
CA VAL A 128 0.88 -9.03 -10.56
C VAL A 128 0.69 -10.42 -9.93
N LYS A 129 1.81 -10.99 -9.48
CA LYS A 129 1.85 -12.14 -8.59
C LYS A 129 2.13 -11.66 -7.18
N GLU A 130 1.83 -12.52 -6.20
CA GLU A 130 2.17 -12.28 -4.80
C GLU A 130 3.65 -11.90 -4.62
N GLU A 131 4.55 -12.66 -5.24
CA GLU A 131 5.99 -12.42 -5.17
C GLU A 131 6.39 -11.03 -5.70
N ASP A 132 5.79 -10.60 -6.81
CA ASP A 132 6.11 -9.32 -7.43
C ASP A 132 5.78 -8.16 -6.48
N LEU A 133 4.61 -8.24 -5.80
CA LEU A 133 4.20 -7.24 -4.82
C LEU A 133 5.09 -7.27 -3.57
N TYR A 134 5.39 -8.46 -3.05
CA TYR A 134 6.30 -8.60 -1.90
C TYR A 134 7.66 -7.93 -2.20
N GLN A 135 8.27 -8.26 -3.34
CA GLN A 135 9.56 -7.69 -3.74
C GLN A 135 9.48 -6.18 -3.97
N ALA A 136 8.41 -5.67 -4.56
CA ALA A 136 8.23 -4.23 -4.76
C ALA A 136 8.17 -3.48 -3.41
N ILE A 137 7.44 -4.01 -2.43
CA ILE A 137 7.35 -3.41 -1.08
C ILE A 137 8.71 -3.45 -0.39
N VAL A 138 9.38 -4.62 -0.38
CA VAL A 138 10.71 -4.75 0.24
C VAL A 138 11.71 -3.79 -0.39
N LYS A 139 11.66 -3.65 -1.72
CA LYS A 139 12.55 -2.75 -2.46
C LYS A 139 12.37 -1.29 -2.05
N VAL A 140 11.13 -0.77 -2.06
CA VAL A 140 10.91 0.65 -1.69
C VAL A 140 11.20 0.95 -0.21
N ILE A 141 11.13 -0.06 0.67
CA ILE A 141 11.49 0.11 2.08
C ILE A 141 13.01 0.11 2.27
N SER A 142 13.74 -0.68 1.48
CA SER A 142 15.18 -0.89 1.64
C SER A 142 16.04 0.12 0.87
N ASP A 143 15.47 0.75 -0.14
CA ASP A 143 16.10 1.79 -0.98
C ASP A 143 15.12 2.99 -1.08
N PRO A 144 14.96 3.77 0.01
CA PRO A 144 13.94 4.82 0.13
C PRO A 144 14.31 6.12 -0.60
#